data_AF-A0A2Z6NVZ0-F1
#
_entry.id   AF-A0A2Z6NVZ0-F1
#
_cell.length_a   1.000
_cell.length_b   1.000
_cell.length_c   1.000
_cell.angle_alpha   90.00
_cell.angle_beta   90.00
_cell.angle_gamma   90.00
#
_symmetry.space_group_name_H-M   'P 1'
#
loop_
_entity.id
_entity.type
_entity.pdbx_description
1 polymer ?
#
loop_
_entity_poly.entity_id
_entity_poly.type
_entity_poly.pdbx_seq_one_letter_code
_entity_poly.pdbx_strand_id
1 'polypeptide(L)'
;MLFSIEYWPDPQRGIKEAYRVLKIGGKACLIGPVHPTFWLSKFFADMWMLFPKEEEYIEWFKNAGFKDVKLKRIGPKWYRGVRRHGLIMGCSVTGVKPLSGDSPLQLGPKVEDVQKPVNPLVFLSRLILGAIAATYYVIVPIYMWIKDQIVPKGRPI
;
A
#
# COMPACT_ATOMS: atom_id res chain seq x y z
N MET A 1 -11.85 -2.66 -13.33
CA MET A 1 -10.45 -3.08 -13.57
C MET A 1 -9.74 -3.18 -12.23
N LEU A 2 -8.97 -4.24 -11.98
CA LEU A 2 -8.24 -4.46 -10.74
C LEU A 2 -6.74 -4.50 -11.05
N PHE A 3 -5.92 -3.79 -10.27
CA PHE A 3 -4.46 -3.79 -10.44
C PHE A 3 -3.74 -3.80 -9.09
N SER A 4 -2.54 -4.37 -9.08
CA SER A 4 -1.61 -4.31 -7.94
C SER A 4 -0.55 -3.25 -8.25
N ILE A 5 -0.63 -2.11 -7.55
CA ILE A 5 0.29 -0.98 -7.75
C ILE A 5 1.54 -1.07 -6.87
N GLU A 6 1.61 -2.09 -6.01
CA GLU A 6 2.65 -2.31 -5.02
C GLU A 6 4.03 -2.49 -5.66
N TYR A 7 4.05 -2.98 -6.91
CA TYR A 7 5.27 -3.20 -7.69
C TYR A 7 5.58 -2.08 -8.69
N TRP A 8 4.77 -1.01 -8.72
CA TRP A 8 5.00 0.09 -9.65
C TRP A 8 5.98 1.10 -9.05
N PRO A 9 7.07 1.45 -9.76
CA PRO A 9 8.00 2.48 -9.31
C PRO A 9 7.34 3.86 -9.14
N ASP A 10 6.24 4.11 -9.86
CA ASP A 10 5.46 5.35 -9.81
C ASP A 10 3.96 5.02 -9.83
N PRO A 11 3.32 4.81 -8.66
CA PRO A 11 1.91 4.43 -8.54
C PRO A 11 0.95 5.38 -9.26
N GLN A 12 1.28 6.67 -9.27
CA GLN A 12 0.45 7.71 -9.87
C GLN A 12 0.33 7.55 -11.38
N ARG A 13 1.40 7.14 -12.07
CA ARG A 13 1.37 6.82 -13.50
C ARG A 13 0.46 5.64 -13.81
N GLY A 14 0.41 4.64 -12.94
CA GLY A 14 -0.41 3.43 -13.16
C GLY A 14 -1.88 3.75 -13.04
N ILE A 15 -2.23 4.59 -12.08
CA ILE A 15 -3.60 5.09 -11.91
C ILE A 15 -4.00 6.00 -13.07
N LYS A 16 -3.07 6.84 -13.58
CA LYS A 16 -3.29 7.63 -14.80
C LYS A 16 -3.59 6.75 -16.02
N GLU A 17 -2.82 5.69 -16.22
CA GLU A 17 -3.02 4.77 -17.33
C GLU A 17 -4.34 4.00 -17.18
N ALA A 18 -4.69 3.59 -15.95
CA ALA A 18 -5.99 3.01 -15.66
C ALA A 18 -7.14 3.98 -16.01
N TYR A 19 -6.98 5.28 -15.74
CA TYR A 19 -7.96 6.29 -16.14
C TYR A 19 -8.11 6.34 -17.66
N ARG A 20 -7.01 6.34 -18.43
CA ARG A 20 -7.05 6.37 -19.90
C ARG A 20 -7.81 5.18 -20.48
N VAL A 21 -7.51 3.96 -20.01
CA VAL A 21 -8.06 2.70 -20.55
C VAL A 21 -9.52 2.47 -20.14
N LEU A 22 -9.96 2.99 -19.00
CA LEU A 22 -11.33 2.81 -18.55
C LEU A 22 -12.35 3.51 -19.46
N LYS A 23 -13.50 2.86 -19.66
CA LYS A 23 -14.69 3.46 -20.29
C LYS A 23 -15.35 4.46 -19.34
N ILE A 24 -16.13 5.38 -19.90
CA ILE A 24 -16.96 6.32 -19.13
C ILE A 24 -17.89 5.54 -18.20
N GLY A 25 -18.01 5.97 -16.95
CA GLY A 25 -18.77 5.26 -15.90
C GLY A 25 -18.09 3.99 -15.37
N GLY A 26 -16.93 3.62 -15.93
CA GLY A 26 -16.13 2.49 -15.47
C GLY A 26 -15.58 2.70 -14.06
N LYS A 27 -15.57 1.63 -13.26
CA LYS A 27 -15.01 1.64 -11.90
C LYS A 27 -13.59 1.07 -11.89
N ALA A 28 -12.64 1.88 -11.47
CA ALA A 28 -11.30 1.47 -11.07
C ALA A 28 -11.35 0.90 -9.65
N CYS A 29 -10.64 -0.20 -9.42
CA CYS A 29 -10.40 -0.76 -8.09
C CYS A 29 -8.91 -1.01 -7.96
N LEU A 30 -8.31 -0.48 -6.90
CA LEU A 30 -6.93 -0.69 -6.52
C LEU A 30 -6.93 -1.43 -5.18
N ILE A 31 -6.07 -2.43 -5.03
CA ILE A 31 -5.80 -3.09 -3.75
C ILE A 31 -4.33 -2.90 -3.43
N GLY A 32 -4.04 -2.56 -2.18
CA GLY A 32 -2.68 -2.38 -1.70
C GLY A 32 -2.55 -2.45 -0.18
N PRO A 33 -1.33 -2.66 0.34
CA PRO A 33 -1.02 -2.65 1.75
C PRO A 33 -1.16 -1.23 2.31
N VAL A 34 -1.53 -1.15 3.56
CA VAL A 34 -1.65 0.09 4.33
C VAL A 34 -0.54 0.13 5.34
N HIS A 35 0.05 1.31 5.43
CA HIS A 35 1.01 1.66 6.45
C HIS A 35 0.57 1.22 7.89
N PRO A 36 1.40 0.46 8.62
CA PRO A 36 1.07 -0.01 9.97
C PRO A 36 1.04 1.15 10.99
N THR A 37 0.33 0.99 12.11
CA THR A 37 0.22 2.05 13.13
C THR A 37 1.12 1.85 14.35
N PHE A 38 1.68 0.65 14.54
CA PHE A 38 2.63 0.41 15.64
C PHE A 38 4.00 1.01 15.30
N TRP A 39 4.64 1.69 16.25
CA TRP A 39 5.84 2.49 16.00
C TRP A 39 7.01 1.67 15.41
N LEU A 40 7.25 0.44 15.90
CA LEU A 40 8.32 -0.42 15.41
C LEU A 40 8.03 -0.96 14.01
N SER A 41 6.79 -1.34 13.74
CA SER A 41 6.37 -1.79 12.41
C SER A 41 6.39 -0.64 11.42
N LYS A 42 6.01 0.56 11.85
CA LYS A 42 6.15 1.80 11.07
C LYS A 42 7.60 2.03 10.67
N PHE A 43 8.53 1.95 11.61
CA PHE A 43 9.95 2.09 11.33
C PHE A 43 10.45 1.11 10.26
N PHE A 44 10.14 -0.19 10.40
CA PHE A 44 10.51 -1.18 9.38
C PHE A 44 9.77 -0.99 8.06
N ALA A 45 8.51 -0.54 8.07
CA ALA A 45 7.75 -0.25 6.86
C ALA A 45 8.36 0.94 6.10
N ASP A 46 8.67 2.04 6.78
CA ASP A 46 9.30 3.24 6.21
C ASP A 46 10.69 2.92 5.64
N MET A 47 11.46 2.05 6.30
CA MET A 47 12.82 1.72 5.87
C MET A 47 12.91 0.69 4.73
N TRP A 48 11.98 -0.27 4.66
CA TRP A 48 12.10 -1.41 3.77
C TRP A 48 10.99 -1.50 2.72
N MET A 49 9.72 -1.28 3.11
CA MET A 49 8.56 -1.56 2.25
C MET A 49 7.90 -0.33 1.64
N LEU A 50 8.21 0.86 2.14
CA LEU A 50 7.69 2.15 1.64
C LEU A 50 6.18 2.12 1.43
N PHE A 51 5.43 1.54 2.37
CA PHE A 51 4.00 1.37 2.21
C PHE A 51 3.27 2.71 2.19
N PRO A 52 2.42 2.95 1.18
CA PRO A 52 1.64 4.18 1.13
C PRO A 52 0.63 4.24 2.26
N LYS A 53 0.27 5.48 2.61
CA LYS A 53 -0.84 5.75 3.51
C LYS A 53 -2.17 5.65 2.77
N GLU A 54 -3.24 5.46 3.53
CA GLU A 54 -4.62 5.41 3.00
C GLU A 54 -4.97 6.71 2.24
N GLU A 55 -4.49 7.84 2.75
CA GLU A 55 -4.71 9.17 2.19
C GLU A 55 -4.01 9.33 0.82
N GLU A 56 -2.80 8.81 0.68
CA GLU A 56 -2.02 8.89 -0.57
C GLU A 56 -2.75 8.14 -1.70
N TYR A 57 -3.33 6.97 -1.41
CA TYR A 57 -4.13 6.25 -2.39
C TYR A 57 -5.35 7.06 -2.85
N ILE A 58 -6.02 7.76 -1.93
CA ILE A 58 -7.18 8.60 -2.27
C ILE A 58 -6.73 9.80 -3.11
N GLU A 59 -5.63 10.44 -2.75
CA GLU A 59 -5.04 11.55 -3.49
C GLU A 59 -4.67 11.13 -4.90
N TRP A 60 -4.05 9.96 -5.09
CA TRP A 60 -3.68 9.52 -6.43
C TRP A 60 -4.87 9.32 -7.35
N PHE A 61 -5.98 8.79 -6.83
CA PHE A 61 -7.24 8.65 -7.57
C PHE A 61 -7.86 10.01 -7.90
N LYS A 62 -7.89 10.93 -6.92
CA LYS A 62 -8.41 12.29 -7.12
C LYS A 62 -7.60 13.06 -8.15
N ASN A 63 -6.27 13.01 -8.05
CA ASN A 63 -5.33 13.67 -8.96
C ASN A 63 -5.46 13.10 -10.37
N ALA A 64 -5.68 11.79 -10.51
CA ALA A 64 -5.92 11.15 -11.80
C ALA A 64 -7.29 11.48 -12.42
N GLY A 65 -8.20 12.17 -11.70
CA GLY A 65 -9.50 12.61 -12.21
C GLY A 65 -10.68 11.69 -11.88
N PHE A 66 -10.48 10.65 -11.05
CA PHE A 66 -11.58 9.80 -10.62
C PHE A 66 -12.52 10.53 -9.64
N LYS A 67 -13.82 10.21 -9.71
CA LYS A 67 -14.85 10.69 -8.79
C LYS A 67 -15.37 9.54 -7.92
N ASP A 68 -16.11 9.89 -6.87
CA ASP A 68 -16.67 8.94 -5.90
C ASP A 68 -15.63 7.97 -5.31
N VAL A 69 -14.47 8.52 -4.93
CA VAL A 69 -13.36 7.72 -4.39
C VAL A 69 -13.75 7.16 -3.02
N LYS A 70 -13.77 5.83 -2.89
CA LYS A 70 -14.09 5.12 -1.65
C LYS A 70 -12.96 4.19 -1.26
N LEU A 71 -12.55 4.26 0.01
CA LEU A 71 -11.58 3.35 0.60
C LEU A 71 -12.28 2.34 1.51
N LYS A 72 -11.98 1.06 1.29
CA LYS A 72 -12.46 -0.06 2.11
C LYS A 72 -11.26 -0.83 2.65
N ARG A 73 -11.18 -0.95 3.98
CA ARG A 73 -10.11 -1.72 4.63
C ARG A 73 -10.39 -3.22 4.50
N ILE A 74 -9.34 -3.98 4.22
CA ILE A 74 -9.34 -5.44 4.12
C ILE A 74 -8.42 -5.97 5.21
N GLY A 75 -8.98 -6.73 6.13
CA GLY A 75 -8.22 -7.45 7.14
C GLY A 75 -9.03 -8.58 7.72
N PRO A 76 -8.37 -9.54 8.37
CA PRO A 76 -9.06 -10.70 8.90
C PRO A 76 -9.91 -10.31 10.12
N LYS A 77 -11.04 -11.01 10.30
CA LYS A 77 -12.05 -10.69 11.33
C LYS A 77 -11.47 -10.66 12.76
N TRP A 78 -10.40 -11.42 13.01
CA TRP A 78 -9.74 -11.53 14.32
C TRP A 78 -8.99 -10.27 14.74
N TYR A 79 -8.80 -9.26 13.87
CA TYR A 79 -8.22 -7.97 14.27
C TYR A 79 -9.16 -7.17 15.19
N ARG A 80 -10.42 -7.60 15.35
CA ARG A 80 -11.42 -6.98 16.25
C ARG A 80 -11.55 -5.46 16.06
N GLY A 81 -11.24 -4.95 14.87
CA GLY A 81 -11.26 -3.52 14.52
C GLY A 81 -10.10 -2.68 15.08
N VAL A 82 -9.12 -3.29 15.75
CA VAL A 82 -7.98 -2.61 16.35
C VAL A 82 -6.83 -2.53 15.33
N ARG A 83 -6.00 -1.47 15.38
CA ARG A 83 -4.82 -1.29 14.51
C ARG A 83 -3.48 -1.42 15.25
N ARG A 84 -3.50 -1.47 16.58
CA ARG A 84 -2.31 -1.38 17.46
C ARG A 84 -1.34 -2.56 17.36
N HIS A 85 -1.65 -3.58 16.57
CA HIS A 85 -0.92 -4.85 16.47
C HIS A 85 0.36 -4.79 15.62
N GLY A 86 0.56 -3.74 14.82
CA GLY A 86 1.72 -3.61 13.94
C GLY A 86 1.67 -4.45 12.65
N LEU A 87 0.59 -5.20 12.44
CA LEU A 87 0.35 -5.92 11.20
C LEU A 87 -0.01 -4.98 10.04
N ILE A 88 0.48 -5.33 8.85
CA ILE A 88 0.12 -4.66 7.60
C ILE A 88 -1.31 -5.07 7.24
N MET A 89 -2.14 -4.07 6.97
CA MET A 89 -3.53 -4.27 6.55
C MET A 89 -3.65 -4.04 5.06
N GLY A 90 -4.57 -4.70 4.38
CA GLY A 90 -4.93 -4.32 3.02
C GLY A 90 -5.92 -3.15 3.03
N CYS A 91 -5.91 -2.36 1.98
CA CYS A 91 -7.05 -1.51 1.61
C CYS A 91 -7.41 -1.75 0.14
N SER A 92 -8.67 -1.49 -0.17
CA SER A 92 -9.19 -1.40 -1.52
C SER A 92 -9.70 0.01 -1.73
N VAL A 93 -9.17 0.70 -2.73
CA VAL A 93 -9.62 2.03 -3.14
C VAL A 93 -10.33 1.90 -4.47
N THR A 94 -11.54 2.46 -4.55
CA THR A 94 -12.34 2.44 -5.78
C THR A 94 -12.65 3.86 -6.21
N GLY A 95 -12.75 4.09 -7.52
CA GLY A 95 -13.14 5.37 -8.10
C GLY A 95 -13.81 5.18 -9.45
N VAL A 96 -14.71 6.10 -9.82
CA VAL A 96 -15.48 6.06 -11.06
C VAL A 96 -14.92 7.09 -12.04
N LYS A 97 -14.76 6.70 -13.31
CA LYS A 97 -14.35 7.61 -14.39
C LYS A 97 -15.55 8.44 -14.85
N PRO A 98 -15.57 9.77 -14.64
CA PRO A 98 -16.73 10.60 -14.97
C PRO A 98 -16.80 10.98 -16.46
N LEU A 99 -15.64 11.18 -17.11
CA LEU A 99 -15.54 11.76 -18.45
C LEU A 99 -14.67 10.89 -19.36
N SER A 100 -14.89 10.98 -20.67
CA SER A 100 -14.02 10.34 -21.66
C SER A 100 -12.69 11.05 -21.80
N GLY A 101 -11.70 10.37 -22.39
CA GLY A 101 -10.39 10.92 -22.68
C GLY A 101 -9.34 10.63 -21.60
N ASP A 102 -8.24 11.36 -21.71
CA ASP A 102 -7.07 11.23 -20.84
C ASP A 102 -7.30 11.86 -19.47
N SER A 103 -6.47 11.43 -18.51
CA SER A 103 -6.46 12.00 -17.17
C SER A 103 -6.07 13.49 -17.23
N PRO A 104 -6.70 14.36 -16.43
CA PRO A 104 -6.29 15.76 -16.30
C PRO A 104 -4.87 15.92 -15.72
N LEU A 105 -4.30 14.86 -15.15
CA LEU A 105 -2.97 14.87 -14.57
C LEU A 105 -1.88 14.87 -15.64
N GLN A 106 -1.13 15.96 -15.71
CA GLN A 106 0.09 16.03 -16.51
C GLN A 106 1.28 15.56 -15.66
N LEU A 107 1.90 14.45 -16.06
CA LEU A 107 3.12 13.94 -15.46
C LEU A 107 4.25 14.15 -16.46
N GLY A 108 5.39 14.65 -16.01
CA GLY A 108 6.57 14.83 -16.85
C GLY A 108 7.13 13.51 -17.39
N PRO A 109 8.21 13.55 -18.19
CA PRO A 109 8.90 12.34 -18.63
C PRO A 109 9.35 11.50 -17.43
N LYS A 110 9.28 10.16 -17.55
CA LYS A 110 9.72 9.24 -16.50
C LYS A 110 11.26 9.28 -16.48
N VAL A 111 11.85 9.91 -15.48
CA VAL A 111 13.29 9.88 -15.27
C VAL A 111 13.61 8.65 -14.43
N GLU A 112 13.95 7.55 -15.10
CA GLU A 112 14.56 6.41 -14.42
C GLU A 112 16.06 6.62 -14.36
N ASP A 113 16.57 6.81 -13.16
CA ASP A 113 18.00 7.01 -12.91
C ASP A 113 18.68 5.63 -12.80
N VAL A 114 18.78 4.93 -13.94
CA VAL A 114 19.26 3.53 -14.01
C VAL A 114 20.77 3.41 -13.78
N GLN A 115 21.52 4.52 -13.85
CA GLN A 115 22.98 4.52 -13.87
C GLN A 115 23.65 4.80 -12.52
N LYS A 116 22.90 4.88 -11.41
CA LYS A 116 23.53 5.10 -10.10
C LYS A 116 24.39 3.89 -9.69
N PRO A 117 25.70 4.07 -9.46
CA PRO A 117 26.53 2.99 -8.96
C PRO A 117 26.04 2.58 -7.57
N VAL A 118 25.80 1.29 -7.38
CA VAL A 118 25.44 0.72 -6.08
C VAL A 118 26.69 0.62 -5.21
N ASN A 119 26.69 1.30 -4.06
CA ASN A 119 27.78 1.18 -3.10
C ASN A 119 27.66 -0.18 -2.36
N PRO A 120 28.66 -1.07 -2.44
CA PRO A 120 28.58 -2.41 -1.82
C PRO A 120 28.31 -2.40 -0.32
N LEU A 121 28.81 -1.41 0.42
CA LEU A 121 28.55 -1.28 1.86
C LEU A 121 27.10 -0.88 2.15
N VAL A 122 26.55 0.02 1.33
CA VAL A 122 25.13 0.42 1.42
C VAL A 122 24.22 -0.72 0.99
N PHE A 123 24.65 -1.51 0.01
CA PHE A 123 23.93 -2.71 -0.41
C PHE A 123 23.89 -3.75 0.72
N LEU A 124 25.03 -4.05 1.35
CA LEU A 124 25.11 -5.01 2.44
C LEU A 124 24.30 -4.56 3.66
N SER A 125 24.38 -3.28 4.03
CA SER A 125 23.58 -2.76 5.15
C SER A 125 22.08 -2.82 4.85
N ARG A 126 21.65 -2.49 3.62
CA ARG A 126 20.26 -2.69 3.18
C ARG A 126 19.86 -4.16 3.23
N LEU A 127 20.69 -5.08 2.79
CA LEU A 127 20.40 -6.51 2.82
C LEU A 127 20.16 -7.02 4.25
N ILE A 128 21.03 -6.65 5.19
CA ILE A 128 20.90 -7.02 6.61
C ILE A 128 19.62 -6.41 7.21
N LEU A 129 19.37 -5.12 6.96
CA LEU A 129 18.15 -4.45 7.41
C LEU A 129 16.89 -5.12 6.85
N GLY A 130 16.94 -5.55 5.58
CA GLY A 130 15.87 -6.30 4.94
C GLY A 130 15.61 -7.66 5.55
N ALA A 131 16.68 -8.40 5.86
CA ALA A 131 16.57 -9.70 6.53
C ALA A 131 15.94 -9.56 7.93
N ILE A 132 16.32 -8.52 8.69
CA ILE A 132 15.74 -8.22 10.00
C ILE A 132 14.26 -7.84 9.85
N ALA A 133 13.92 -6.96 8.90
CA ALA A 133 12.54 -6.58 8.63
C ALA A 133 11.69 -7.78 8.22
N ALA A 134 12.18 -8.62 7.31
CA ALA A 134 11.49 -9.83 6.87
C ALA A 134 11.24 -10.78 8.06
N THR A 135 12.25 -11.02 8.90
CA THR A 135 12.11 -11.86 10.10
C THR A 135 11.07 -11.30 11.06
N TYR A 136 11.08 -9.98 11.30
CA TYR A 136 10.08 -9.31 12.13
C TYR A 136 8.66 -9.54 11.60
N TYR A 137 8.43 -9.34 10.30
CA TYR A 137 7.12 -9.52 9.68
C TYR A 137 6.68 -10.98 9.57
N VAL A 138 7.58 -11.96 9.72
CA VAL A 138 7.22 -13.38 9.89
C VAL A 138 6.81 -13.68 11.34
N ILE A 139 7.50 -13.10 12.32
CA ILE A 139 7.24 -13.35 13.75
C ILE A 139 5.95 -12.67 14.22
N VAL A 140 5.66 -11.45 13.79
CA VAL A 140 4.50 -10.67 14.27
C VAL A 140 3.15 -11.40 14.01
N PRO A 141 2.87 -11.95 12.82
CA PRO A 141 1.66 -12.74 12.58
C PRO A 141 1.57 -13.98 13.46
N ILE A 142 2.68 -14.69 13.69
CA ILE A 142 2.72 -15.88 14.54
C ILE A 142 2.39 -15.51 15.99
N TYR A 143 3.03 -14.46 16.51
CA TYR A 143 2.76 -13.93 17.84
C TYR A 143 1.29 -13.52 18.00
N MET A 144 0.75 -12.83 17.00
CA MET A 144 -0.65 -12.38 17.02
C MET A 144 -1.65 -13.54 16.89
N TRP A 145 -1.31 -14.58 16.12
CA TRP A 145 -2.12 -15.79 16.02
C TRP A 145 -2.17 -16.55 17.36
N ILE A 146 -1.02 -16.74 18.02
CA ILE A 146 -0.95 -17.33 19.36
C ILE A 146 -1.78 -16.49 20.34
N LYS A 147 -1.67 -15.16 20.27
CA LYS A 147 -2.43 -14.25 21.13
C LYS A 147 -3.94 -14.36 20.89
N ASP A 148 -4.41 -14.53 19.66
CA ASP A 148 -5.83 -14.76 19.38
C ASP A 148 -6.34 -16.09 19.94
N GLN A 149 -5.51 -17.14 19.96
CA GLN A 149 -5.88 -18.42 20.59
C GLN A 149 -6.04 -18.32 22.12
N ILE A 150 -5.26 -17.44 22.77
CA ILE A 150 -5.24 -17.29 24.23
C ILE A 150 -6.26 -16.26 24.71
N VAL A 151 -6.50 -15.18 23.95
CA VAL A 151 -7.35 -14.06 24.39
C VAL A 151 -8.83 -14.36 24.09
N PRO A 152 -9.70 -14.43 25.13
CA PRO A 152 -11.13 -14.69 24.96
C PRO A 152 -11.79 -13.76 23.94
N LYS A 153 -12.70 -14.30 23.12
CA LYS A 153 -13.47 -13.56 22.12
C LYS A 153 -14.31 -12.48 22.83
N GLY A 154 -13.88 -11.22 22.75
CA GLY A 154 -14.56 -10.08 23.40
C GLY A 154 -13.63 -9.00 23.96
N ARG A 155 -12.33 -9.27 24.11
CA ARG A 155 -11.32 -8.27 24.51
C ARG A 155 -10.49 -7.80 23.31
N PRO A 156 -10.06 -6.52 23.22
CA PRO A 156 -9.14 -6.09 22.18
C PRO A 156 -7.80 -6.83 22.30
N ILE A 157 -7.22 -7.21 21.14
CA ILE A 157 -5.89 -7.83 21.02
C ILE A 157 -4.84 -6.72 20.86
#